data_AF-A0A0S8GLW7-F1
#
_entry.id   AF-A0A0S8GLW7-F1
#
_cell.length_a   1.000
_cell.length_b   1.000
_cell.length_c   1.000
_cell.angle_alpha   90.00
_cell.angle_beta   90.00
_cell.angle_gamma   90.00
#
_symmetry.space_group_name_H-M   'P 1'
#
loop_
_entity.id
_entity.type
_entity.pdbx_description
1 polymer ?
#
loop_
_entity_poly.entity_id
_entity_poly.type
_entity_poly.pdbx_seq_one_letter_code
_entity_poly.pdbx_strand_id
1 'polypeptide(L)' 'MVDKKTQEEILKGMDEAAEKAKADFNTLPEETRKLAAAWVRKWYLKAGYKRLGRFLVVYAKSYEEKETTG' A
#
# COMPACT_ATOMS: atom_id res chain seq x y z
N MET A 1 1.01 22.27 18.91
CA MET A 1 0.30 22.45 17.63
C MET A 1 1.33 22.19 16.55
N VAL A 2 1.07 21.30 15.59
CA VAL A 2 2.00 21.09 14.47
C VAL A 2 1.91 22.33 13.59
N ASP A 3 3.04 23.00 13.34
CA ASP A 3 3.10 24.17 12.48
C ASP A 3 2.62 23.82 11.07
N LYS A 4 1.89 24.75 10.42
CA LYS A 4 1.34 24.55 9.07
C LYS A 4 2.39 24.12 8.06
N LYS A 5 3.62 24.64 8.18
CA LYS A 5 4.78 24.30 7.35
C LYS A 5 5.18 22.82 7.50
N THR A 6 5.18 22.30 8.72
CA THR A 6 5.47 20.88 8.98
C THR A 6 4.37 19.98 8.42
N GLN A 7 3.10 20.41 8.46
CA GLN A 7 2.00 19.67 7.86
C GLN A 7 2.11 19.60 6.33
N GLU A 8 2.48 20.70 5.66
CA GLU A 8 2.70 20.74 4.21
C GLU A 8 3.85 19.84 3.77
N GLU A 9 4.97 19.85 4.50
CA GLU A 9 6.12 18.97 4.23
C GLU A 9 5.76 17.49 4.39
N ILE A 10 4.95 17.15 5.42
CA ILE A 10 4.46 15.78 5.62
C ILE A 10 3.56 15.36 4.44
N LEU A 11 2.61 16.20 4.03
CA LEU A 11 1.71 15.89 2.91
C LEU A 11 2.50 15.69 1.61
N LYS A 12 3.49 16.55 1.34
CA LYS A 12 4.37 16.41 0.19
C LYS A 12 5.13 15.08 0.21
N GLY A 13 5.65 14.68 1.38
CA GLY A 13 6.31 13.38 1.54
C GLY A 13 5.37 12.19 1.28
N MET A 14 4.09 12.32 1.64
CA MET A 14 3.07 11.31 1.35
C MET A 14 2.75 11.22 -0.14
N ASP A 15 2.63 12.35 -0.83
CA ASP A 15 2.36 12.40 -2.27
C ASP A 15 3.53 11.81 -3.07
N GLU A 16 4.77 12.14 -2.70
CA GLU A 16 5.97 11.55 -3.30
C GLU A 16 6.02 10.02 -3.11
N ALA A 17 5.65 9.54 -1.92
CA ALA A 17 5.55 8.11 -1.65
C ALA A 17 4.45 7.44 -2.49
N ALA A 18 3.31 8.10 -2.69
CA ALA A 18 2.22 7.60 -3.52
C ALA A 18 2.62 7.48 -5.00
N GLU A 19 3.33 8.48 -5.54
CA GLU A 19 3.83 8.42 -6.92
C GLU A 19 4.89 7.32 -7.10
N LYS A 20 5.80 7.15 -6.13
CA LYS A 20 6.76 6.02 -6.14
C LYS A 20 6.04 4.67 -6.10
N ALA A 21 5.03 4.52 -5.24
CA ALA A 21 4.25 3.29 -5.16
C ALA A 21 3.49 3.00 -6.46
N LYS A 22 2.99 4.05 -7.15
CA LYS A 22 2.35 3.90 -8.47
C LYS A 22 3.36 3.48 -9.54
N ALA A 23 4.55 4.05 -9.53
CA ALA A 23 5.61 3.65 -10.45
C ALA A 23 6.02 2.19 -10.23
N ASP A 24 6.27 1.81 -8.97
CA ASP A 24 6.59 0.45 -8.56
C ASP A 24 5.48 -0.55 -8.95
N PHE A 25 4.21 -0.20 -8.68
CA PHE A 25 3.07 -1.02 -9.08
C PHE A 25 3.06 -1.31 -10.58
N ASN A 26 3.48 -0.36 -11.43
CA ASN A 26 3.53 -0.57 -12.88
C ASN A 26 4.67 -1.48 -13.35
N THR A 27 5.66 -1.74 -12.51
CA THR A 27 6.73 -2.71 -12.80
C THR A 27 6.28 -4.16 -12.59
N LEU A 28 5.21 -4.38 -11.84
CA LEU A 28 4.67 -5.70 -11.58
C LEU A 28 4.11 -6.36 -12.88
N PRO A 29 4.19 -7.70 -13.00
CA PRO A 29 3.58 -8.42 -14.10
C PRO A 29 2.10 -8.04 -14.28
N GLU A 30 1.63 -7.99 -15.54
CA GLU A 30 0.26 -7.55 -15.85
C GLU A 30 -0.81 -8.34 -15.10
N GLU A 31 -0.64 -9.66 -15.00
CA GLU A 31 -1.59 -10.52 -14.29
C GLU A 31 -1.62 -10.22 -12.79
N THR A 32 -0.45 -9.99 -12.18
CA THR A 32 -0.34 -9.58 -10.77
C THR A 32 -1.05 -8.24 -10.53
N ARG A 33 -0.85 -7.26 -11.42
CA ARG A 33 -1.53 -5.96 -11.34
C ARG A 33 -3.04 -6.11 -11.45
N LYS A 34 -3.53 -6.91 -12.39
CA LYS A 34 -4.96 -7.18 -12.59
C LYS A 34 -5.59 -7.80 -11.34
N LEU A 35 -4.96 -8.84 -10.79
CA LEU A 35 -5.46 -9.51 -9.59
C LEU A 35 -5.47 -8.58 -8.38
N ALA A 36 -4.39 -7.85 -8.13
CA ALA A 36 -4.30 -6.89 -7.03
C ALA A 36 -5.36 -5.77 -7.17
N ALA A 37 -5.47 -5.16 -8.35
CA ALA A 37 -6.44 -4.09 -8.60
C ALA A 37 -7.88 -4.59 -8.48
N ALA A 38 -8.19 -5.78 -9.00
CA ALA A 38 -9.52 -6.38 -8.90
C ALA A 38 -9.91 -6.66 -7.44
N TRP A 39 -8.99 -7.22 -6.65
CA TRP A 39 -9.22 -7.49 -5.23
C TRP A 39 -9.45 -6.20 -4.45
N VAL A 40 -8.57 -5.19 -4.62
CA VAL A 40 -8.73 -3.89 -3.95
C VAL A 40 -10.07 -3.26 -4.34
N ARG A 41 -10.39 -3.16 -5.64
CA ARG A 41 -11.65 -2.57 -6.12
C ARG A 41 -12.88 -3.25 -5.52
N LYS A 42 -12.89 -4.59 -5.42
CA LYS A 42 -14.01 -5.36 -4.86
C LYS A 42 -14.32 -5.00 -3.40
N TRP A 43 -13.27 -4.70 -2.63
CA TRP A 43 -13.39 -4.49 -1.18
C TRP A 43 -13.25 -3.04 -0.74
N TYR A 44 -12.73 -2.15 -1.59
CA TYR A 44 -12.43 -0.76 -1.25
C TYR A 44 -13.64 -0.04 -0.65
N LEU A 45 -14.81 -0.17 -1.27
CA LEU A 45 -16.05 0.46 -0.80
C LEU A 45 -16.74 -0.29 0.34
N LYS A 46 -16.38 -1.57 0.57
CA LYS A 46 -17.02 -2.41 1.60
C LYS A 46 -16.26 -2.36 2.92
N ALA A 47 -14.94 -2.56 2.85
CA ALA A 47 -14.04 -2.61 3.98
C ALA A 47 -13.23 -1.32 4.16
N GLY A 48 -13.06 -0.47 3.13
CA GLY A 48 -12.26 0.74 3.26
C GLY A 48 -10.75 0.48 3.26
N TYR A 49 -9.99 1.43 2.72
CA TYR A 49 -8.56 1.31 2.44
C TYR A 49 -7.70 0.99 3.69
N LYS A 50 -7.98 1.59 4.85
CA LYS A 50 -7.19 1.36 6.08
C LYS A 50 -7.22 -0.10 6.54
N ARG A 51 -8.38 -0.75 6.50
CA ARG A 51 -8.53 -2.16 6.91
C ARG A 51 -7.85 -3.10 5.91
N LEU A 52 -7.99 -2.82 4.61
CA LEU A 52 -7.33 -3.58 3.55
C LEU A 52 -5.80 -3.48 3.64
N GLY A 53 -5.27 -2.27 3.83
CA GLY A 53 -3.83 -2.06 3.99
C GLY A 53 -3.28 -2.82 5.19
N ARG A 54 -3.95 -2.76 6.35
CA ARG A 54 -3.52 -3.51 7.55
C ARG A 54 -3.49 -5.01 7.31
N PHE A 55 -4.50 -5.56 6.62
CA PHE A 55 -4.54 -6.98 6.29
C PHE A 55 -3.34 -7.39 5.42
N LEU A 56 -3.05 -6.65 4.35
CA LEU A 56 -1.95 -6.95 3.43
C LEU A 56 -0.58 -6.87 4.14
N VAL A 57 -0.37 -5.90 5.03
CA VAL A 57 0.88 -5.79 5.81
C VAL A 57 1.04 -6.97 6.76
N VAL A 58 -0.02 -7.39 7.45
CA VAL A 58 0.04 -8.56 8.34
C VAL A 58 0.35 -9.83 7.55
N TYR A 59 -0.29 -9.99 6.39
CA TYR A 59 -0.02 -11.11 5.50
C TYR A 59 1.43 -11.13 5.02
N ALA A 60 1.98 -10.00 4.56
CA ALA A 60 3.38 -9.89 4.12
C ALA A 60 4.36 -10.30 5.22
N LYS A 61 4.17 -9.78 6.44
CA LYS A 61 5.00 -10.16 7.59
C LYS A 61 4.98 -11.67 7.86
N SER A 62 3.80 -12.28 7.80
CA SER A 62 3.68 -13.73 8.01
C SER A 62 4.36 -14.58 6.92
N TYR A 63 4.61 -14.01 5.74
CA TYR A 63 5.37 -14.66 4.68
C TYR A 63 6.88 -14.53 4.91
N GLU A 64 7.35 -13.34 5.27
CA GLU A 64 8.75 -13.07 5.62
C GLU A 64 9.24 -13.97 6.78
N GLU A 65 8.39 -14.17 7.79
CA GLU A 65 8.67 -15.07 8.93
C GLU A 65 8.77 -16.55 8.52
N LYS A 66 8.02 -16.96 7.49
CA LYS A 66 8.06 -18.35 6.97
C LYS A 66 9.28 -18.59 6.10
N GLU A 67 9.69 -17.61 5.30
CA GLU A 67 10.89 -17.72 4.46
C GLU A 67 12.19 -17.70 5.26
N THR A 68 12.21 -17.04 6.43
CA THR A 68 13.39 -16.98 7.31
C THR A 68 13.58 -18.23 8.18
N THR A 69 12.55 -19.09 8.29
CA THR A 69 12.58 -20.33 9.09
C THR A 69 12.65 -21.59 8.20
N GLY A 70 12.67 -21.42 6.88
CA GLY A 70 12.67 -22.50 5.87
C GLY A 70 14.03 -22.80 5.27
#